data_AF-A0AAD7HE32-F1
#
_entry.id   AF-A0AAD7HE32-F1
#
_cell.length_a   1.000
_cell.length_b   1.000
_cell.length_c   1.000
_cell.angle_alpha   90.00
_cell.angle_beta   90.00
_cell.angle_gamma   90.00
#
_symmetry.space_group_name_H-M   'P 1'
#
loop_
_entity.id
_entity.type
_entity.pdbx_description
1 polymer ?
#
loop_
_entity_poly.entity_id
_entity_poly.type
_entity_poly.pdbx_seq_one_letter_code
_entity_poly.pdbx_strand_id
1 'polypeptide(L)'
;MTTQQTFASPILGSVLSILSSVHTHDISDSDTLAQWSAHPSSKYAAMSPQSRNRCAIQMVEEIWSEQGYFAGWKHLATIASPSLNLPIRLVPDVLRCLAVYDTIHAAYGPRPASDGLRMAVTRSSAARDSIYCVGPKSIGGTAWMRSDEYNAAHKSWSPNTAFAPMSPCTSFAWLGAQRKAIAREDLDVCDAFTLLGTVEYDYDKINEHSSGFSHAMDLSKKHIPDIGSRLQGAALVALLNLDLQRYVRPIQEKWVAEGRGPANLGPHQISTDDWVATLVADCAGLAASGYEAPELYDARSRGRIFVSILMANCYDLLYDRLVSNLISSLMYFAASGATQNDLHTALVVTVTDETARRAVRGDMPDLAPYGDNMLLITGPWVLFNERYRTWERFVKYTHQLRAISESSANARRILAAAVNIQTLDSESDIDIEKVFHRMSTKAAEVQETLVPRQWAAYTPAPAPELLAQQEQPDLCAECALGFQKALDASSGDEIHGIPGLPPVATACRAAARAAGIRRAALFAADPARCQGCASQIGWWADKVSYTVLTALMASERSLSAAEWLLQCYVVWTTTTWPMSLATVLSGFDLLCDASQEDGAMGHRDVLDC
;
A
#
# COMPACT_ATOMS: atom_id res chain seq x y z
N MET A 1 -30.87 -16.58 -16.07
CA MET A 1 -31.56 -16.43 -14.77
C MET A 1 -30.48 -16.34 -13.71
N THR A 2 -30.10 -15.11 -13.40
CA THR A 2 -29.08 -14.74 -12.42
C THR A 2 -29.73 -14.71 -11.04
N THR A 3 -29.50 -15.75 -10.24
CA THR A 3 -29.65 -15.63 -8.79
C THR A 3 -28.59 -14.63 -8.32
N GLN A 4 -29.00 -13.41 -8.00
CA GLN A 4 -28.25 -12.55 -7.09
C GLN A 4 -28.08 -13.36 -5.80
N GLN A 5 -26.92 -14.00 -5.64
CA GLN A 5 -26.49 -14.41 -4.32
C GLN A 5 -26.29 -13.13 -3.54
N THR A 6 -27.27 -12.78 -2.71
CA THR A 6 -27.08 -11.89 -1.57
C THR A 6 -25.97 -12.50 -0.72
N PHE A 7 -24.71 -12.12 -1.00
CA PHE A 7 -23.62 -12.33 -0.08
C PHE A 7 -23.98 -11.52 1.17
N ALA A 8 -24.60 -12.17 2.14
CA ALA A 8 -25.01 -11.52 3.37
C ALA A 8 -23.75 -11.14 4.15
N SER A 9 -23.38 -9.86 4.15
CA SER A 9 -22.64 -9.32 5.28
C SER A 9 -23.63 -8.76 6.30
N PRO A 10 -23.73 -9.33 7.52
CA PRO A 10 -24.69 -8.94 8.55
C PRO A 10 -24.22 -7.75 9.42
N ILE A 11 -23.13 -7.07 9.03
CA ILE A 11 -22.47 -6.08 9.88
C ILE A 11 -23.27 -4.78 9.95
N LEU A 12 -23.75 -4.26 8.81
CA LEU A 12 -24.61 -3.07 8.81
C LEU A 12 -25.85 -3.26 9.69
N GLY A 13 -26.51 -4.42 9.63
CA GLY A 13 -27.64 -4.72 10.52
C GLY A 13 -27.28 -4.67 12.01
N SER A 14 -26.07 -5.12 12.36
CA SER A 14 -25.55 -5.01 13.74
C SER A 14 -25.31 -3.55 14.13
N VAL A 15 -24.77 -2.73 13.23
CA VAL A 15 -24.58 -1.29 13.43
C VAL A 15 -25.93 -0.60 13.68
N LEU A 16 -26.94 -0.89 12.85
CA LEU A 16 -28.27 -0.31 12.95
C LEU A 16 -28.98 -0.71 14.25
N SER A 17 -28.86 -1.97 14.65
CA SER A 17 -29.37 -2.46 15.95
C SER A 17 -28.71 -1.76 17.14
N ILE A 18 -27.40 -1.49 17.07
CA ILE A 18 -26.69 -0.74 18.12
C ILE A 18 -27.17 0.71 18.15
N LEU A 19 -27.25 1.38 17.00
CA LEU A 19 -27.73 2.75 16.89
C LEU A 19 -29.19 2.89 17.37
N SER A 20 -30.04 1.87 17.16
CA SER A 20 -31.43 1.88 17.63
C SER A 20 -31.58 1.58 19.12
N SER A 21 -30.72 0.73 19.68
CA SER A 21 -30.74 0.36 21.10
C SER A 21 -30.42 1.51 22.06
N VAL A 22 -29.71 2.55 21.59
CA VAL A 22 -29.32 3.72 22.38
C VAL A 22 -30.49 4.70 22.57
N HIS A 23 -31.55 4.61 21.75
CA HIS A 23 -32.69 5.53 21.78
C HIS A 23 -34.03 4.83 21.50
N THR A 24 -34.78 4.49 22.55
CA THR A 24 -36.04 3.72 22.48
C THR A 24 -37.27 4.53 22.03
N HIS A 25 -37.99 4.01 21.02
CA HIS A 25 -39.45 3.71 20.97
C HIS A 25 -39.90 3.47 19.51
N ASP A 26 -40.84 2.55 19.29
CA ASP A 26 -41.38 2.08 18.00
C ASP A 26 -42.00 3.16 17.10
N ILE A 27 -41.81 3.02 15.78
CA ILE A 27 -42.67 3.61 14.73
C ILE A 27 -42.91 2.52 13.67
N SER A 28 -44.14 2.05 13.54
CA SER A 28 -44.50 0.88 12.73
C SER A 28 -45.27 1.21 11.44
N ASP A 29 -45.11 2.41 10.88
CA ASP A 29 -45.99 2.87 9.78
C ASP A 29 -45.24 3.06 8.45
N SER A 30 -45.35 2.03 7.59
CA SER A 30 -44.68 1.86 6.29
C SER A 30 -45.03 2.93 5.24
N ASP A 31 -46.20 3.55 5.33
CA ASP A 31 -46.63 4.58 4.37
C ASP A 31 -45.85 5.90 4.57
N THR A 32 -45.39 6.13 5.79
CA THR A 32 -44.56 7.29 6.14
C THR A 32 -43.14 7.15 5.61
N LEU A 33 -42.55 5.95 5.70
CA LEU A 33 -41.20 5.64 5.20
C LEU A 33 -41.07 5.82 3.68
N ALA A 34 -42.08 5.40 2.92
CA ALA A 34 -42.10 5.52 1.46
C ALA A 34 -42.18 6.98 0.96
N GLN A 35 -42.78 7.89 1.72
CA GLN A 35 -42.84 9.32 1.37
C GLN A 35 -41.54 10.08 1.68
N TRP A 36 -40.71 9.56 2.59
CA TRP A 36 -39.53 10.25 3.12
C TRP A 36 -38.23 9.96 2.37
N SER A 37 -38.16 8.83 1.66
CA SER A 37 -37.03 8.44 0.82
C SER A 37 -36.89 9.27 -0.47
N ALA A 38 -37.93 10.00 -0.87
CA ALA A 38 -37.94 10.79 -2.11
C ALA A 38 -37.65 12.30 -1.92
N HIS A 39 -37.95 12.89 -0.74
CA HIS A 39 -37.72 14.30 -0.44
C HIS A 39 -37.57 14.54 1.08
N PRO A 40 -36.51 15.22 1.57
CA PRO A 40 -36.43 15.62 2.97
C PRO A 40 -37.46 16.74 3.21
N SER A 41 -38.65 16.35 3.61
CA SER A 41 -39.75 17.28 3.88
C SER A 41 -39.41 18.23 5.03
N SER A 42 -40.04 19.42 5.06
CA SER A 42 -39.98 20.35 6.21
C SER A 42 -40.41 19.72 7.54
N LYS A 43 -41.12 18.58 7.51
CA LYS A 43 -41.48 17.78 8.67
C LYS A 43 -40.31 17.02 9.29
N TYR A 44 -39.32 16.58 8.51
CA TYR A 44 -38.11 15.92 9.05
C TYR A 44 -37.28 16.91 9.87
N ALA A 45 -37.08 18.13 9.35
CA ALA A 45 -36.35 19.19 10.06
C ALA A 45 -37.04 19.63 11.38
N ALA A 46 -38.36 19.48 11.46
CA ALA A 46 -39.16 19.83 12.64
C ALA A 46 -39.23 18.72 13.71
N MET A 47 -38.71 17.52 13.43
CA MET A 47 -38.70 16.40 14.38
C MET A 47 -37.63 16.57 15.47
N SER A 48 -37.90 15.98 16.65
CA SER A 48 -36.85 15.80 17.65
C SER A 48 -35.70 14.98 17.06
N PRO A 49 -34.45 15.23 17.48
CA PRO A 49 -33.30 14.44 17.02
C PRO A 49 -33.50 12.92 17.19
N GLN A 50 -34.15 12.47 18.27
CA GLN A 50 -34.41 11.03 18.48
C GLN A 50 -35.38 10.44 17.45
N SER A 51 -36.45 11.16 17.07
CA SER A 51 -37.40 10.66 16.06
C SER A 51 -36.79 10.64 14.66
N ARG A 52 -35.92 11.60 14.33
CA ARG A 52 -35.17 11.59 13.07
C ARG A 52 -34.23 10.40 12.97
N ASN A 53 -33.48 10.11 14.03
CA ASN A 53 -32.52 9.00 14.03
C ASN A 53 -33.20 7.65 13.87
N ARG A 54 -34.34 7.41 14.54
CA ARG A 54 -35.13 6.18 14.39
C ARG A 54 -35.66 5.99 12.97
N CYS A 55 -36.26 7.05 12.43
CA CYS A 55 -36.74 7.06 11.06
C CYS A 55 -35.59 6.75 10.08
N ALA A 56 -34.43 7.38 10.27
CA ALA A 56 -33.26 7.13 9.44
C ALA A 56 -32.80 5.66 9.54
N ILE A 57 -32.76 5.08 10.74
CA ILE A 57 -32.37 3.68 10.94
C ILE A 57 -33.32 2.73 10.21
N GLN A 58 -34.63 2.89 10.40
CA GLN A 58 -35.63 2.02 9.75
C GLN A 58 -35.60 2.16 8.22
N MET A 59 -35.40 3.38 7.69
CA MET A 59 -35.19 3.59 6.25
C MET A 59 -33.94 2.86 5.73
N VAL A 60 -32.84 2.90 6.50
CA VAL A 60 -31.62 2.16 6.15
C VAL A 60 -31.85 0.65 6.22
N GLU A 61 -32.58 0.15 7.22
CA GLU A 61 -32.91 -1.27 7.36
C GLU A 61 -33.79 -1.78 6.21
N GLU A 62 -34.81 -1.02 5.82
CA GLU A 62 -35.68 -1.33 4.69
C GLU A 62 -34.86 -1.37 3.38
N ILE A 63 -34.08 -0.32 3.10
CA ILE A 63 -33.21 -0.27 1.90
C ILE A 63 -32.17 -1.39 1.93
N TRP A 64 -31.59 -1.70 3.09
CA TRP A 64 -30.67 -2.83 3.23
C TRP A 64 -31.36 -4.15 2.89
N SER A 65 -32.56 -4.38 3.40
CA SER A 65 -33.31 -5.61 3.16
C SER A 65 -33.71 -5.78 1.68
N GLU A 66 -34.03 -4.68 0.99
CA GLU A 66 -34.49 -4.70 -0.40
C GLU A 66 -33.35 -4.63 -1.42
N GLN A 67 -32.30 -3.85 -1.14
CA GLN A 67 -31.28 -3.44 -2.12
C GLN A 67 -29.86 -3.88 -1.71
N GLY A 68 -29.68 -4.47 -0.53
CA GLY A 68 -28.40 -4.94 -0.02
C GLY A 68 -27.65 -3.94 0.86
N TYR A 69 -26.62 -4.43 1.55
CA TYR A 69 -25.98 -3.69 2.66
C TYR A 69 -25.23 -2.44 2.19
N PHE A 70 -24.63 -2.44 1.00
CA PHE A 70 -23.98 -1.22 0.48
C PHE A 70 -24.98 -0.11 0.13
N ALA A 71 -26.19 -0.44 -0.33
CA ALA A 71 -27.26 0.53 -0.53
C ALA A 71 -27.69 1.14 0.83
N GLY A 72 -27.75 0.31 1.87
CA GLY A 72 -27.95 0.76 3.24
C GLY A 72 -26.84 1.69 3.73
N TRP A 73 -25.56 1.33 3.54
CA TRP A 73 -24.41 2.20 3.88
C TRP A 73 -24.47 3.56 3.17
N LYS A 74 -24.82 3.58 1.88
CA LYS A 74 -25.02 4.82 1.11
C LYS A 74 -26.11 5.68 1.74
N HIS A 75 -27.20 5.07 2.15
CA HIS A 75 -28.33 5.77 2.74
C HIS A 75 -27.99 6.29 4.15
N LEU A 76 -27.29 5.50 4.96
CA LEU A 76 -26.78 5.90 6.28
C LEU A 76 -25.85 7.11 6.15
N ALA A 77 -24.90 7.07 5.22
CA ALA A 77 -24.02 8.20 4.94
C ALA A 77 -24.82 9.43 4.48
N THR A 78 -25.79 9.27 3.57
CA THR A 78 -26.54 10.42 3.04
C THR A 78 -27.42 11.11 4.09
N ILE A 79 -28.07 10.33 4.96
CA ILE A 79 -29.05 10.86 5.93
C ILE A 79 -28.42 11.23 7.27
N ALA A 80 -27.33 10.57 7.66
CA ALA A 80 -26.72 10.73 8.98
C ALA A 80 -25.28 11.28 8.96
N SER A 81 -24.67 11.54 7.79
CA SER A 81 -23.26 12.02 7.68
C SER A 81 -22.90 13.22 8.56
N PRO A 82 -23.73 14.28 8.73
CA PRO A 82 -23.35 15.41 9.58
C PRO A 82 -23.14 15.03 11.06
N SER A 83 -23.76 13.94 11.52
CA SER A 83 -23.70 13.47 12.90
C SER A 83 -22.82 12.23 13.08
N LEU A 84 -22.48 11.51 12.02
CA LEU A 84 -21.71 10.26 12.08
C LEU A 84 -20.21 10.43 11.75
N ASN A 85 -19.76 11.66 11.49
CA ASN A 85 -18.36 11.97 11.15
C ASN A 85 -17.80 11.11 10.00
N LEU A 86 -18.64 10.76 9.02
CA LEU A 86 -18.22 9.99 7.84
C LEU A 86 -17.82 10.93 6.70
N PRO A 87 -16.67 10.71 6.03
CA PRO A 87 -16.31 11.48 4.83
C PRO A 87 -17.33 11.29 3.71
N ILE A 88 -17.80 12.40 3.14
CA ILE A 88 -18.92 12.42 2.17
C ILE A 88 -18.61 11.56 0.93
N ARG A 89 -17.36 11.56 0.43
CA ARG A 89 -16.97 10.80 -0.77
C ARG A 89 -16.55 9.36 -0.50
N LEU A 90 -16.28 8.98 0.74
CA LEU A 90 -15.77 7.63 1.04
C LEU A 90 -16.75 6.53 0.63
N VAL A 91 -18.04 6.67 0.97
CA VAL A 91 -19.05 5.67 0.55
C VAL A 91 -19.25 5.65 -0.97
N PRO A 92 -19.36 6.80 -1.67
CA PRO A 92 -19.27 6.84 -3.13
C PRO A 92 -18.04 6.14 -3.72
N ASP A 93 -16.85 6.31 -3.14
CA ASP A 93 -15.62 5.64 -3.61
C ASP A 93 -15.74 4.11 -3.45
N VAL A 94 -16.26 3.63 -2.31
CA VAL A 94 -16.51 2.20 -2.08
C VAL A 94 -17.49 1.65 -3.11
N LEU A 95 -18.59 2.36 -3.41
CA LEU A 95 -19.55 1.91 -4.44
C LEU A 95 -18.93 1.83 -5.83
N ARG A 96 -18.03 2.77 -6.18
CA ARG A 96 -17.27 2.72 -7.44
C ARG A 96 -16.34 1.52 -7.47
N CYS A 97 -15.65 1.23 -6.37
CA CYS A 97 -14.79 0.06 -6.23
C CYS A 97 -15.54 -1.24 -6.58
N LEU A 98 -16.73 -1.45 -6.00
CA LEU A 98 -17.56 -2.62 -6.29
C LEU A 98 -17.89 -2.72 -7.80
N ALA A 99 -18.33 -1.61 -8.39
CA ALA A 99 -18.67 -1.55 -9.81
C ALA A 99 -17.47 -1.85 -10.72
N VAL A 100 -16.26 -1.42 -10.32
CA VAL A 100 -15.01 -1.72 -11.02
C VAL A 100 -14.67 -3.21 -10.92
N TYR A 101 -14.77 -3.81 -9.73
CA TYR A 101 -14.59 -5.26 -9.54
C TYR A 101 -15.55 -6.08 -10.42
N ASP A 102 -16.83 -5.68 -10.47
CA ASP A 102 -17.84 -6.28 -11.35
C ASP A 102 -17.50 -6.10 -12.84
N THR A 103 -16.93 -4.96 -13.23
CA THR A 103 -16.57 -4.65 -14.62
C THR A 103 -15.34 -5.46 -15.08
N ILE A 104 -14.33 -5.58 -14.22
CA ILE A 104 -13.09 -6.31 -14.53
C ILE A 104 -13.36 -7.81 -14.72
N HIS A 105 -14.42 -8.34 -14.13
CA HIS A 105 -14.90 -9.71 -14.37
C HIS A 105 -15.17 -10.00 -15.87
N ALA A 106 -15.52 -8.99 -16.66
CA ALA A 106 -15.98 -9.13 -18.04
C ALA A 106 -14.94 -8.78 -19.13
N ALA A 107 -13.79 -8.22 -18.77
CA ALA A 107 -12.82 -7.69 -19.75
C ALA A 107 -11.63 -8.63 -19.96
N TYR A 108 -11.21 -8.82 -21.22
CA TYR A 108 -9.99 -9.55 -21.58
C TYR A 108 -9.24 -8.80 -22.68
N GLY A 109 -8.06 -8.27 -22.38
CA GLY A 109 -7.13 -7.71 -23.35
C GLY A 109 -5.73 -8.30 -23.13
N PRO A 110 -5.25 -9.23 -23.98
CA PRO A 110 -3.94 -9.84 -23.79
C PRO A 110 -2.83 -8.80 -23.97
N ARG A 111 -1.86 -8.80 -23.05
CA ARG A 111 -0.63 -8.02 -23.17
C ARG A 111 0.14 -8.43 -24.43
N PRO A 112 0.67 -7.48 -25.22
CA PRO A 112 1.63 -7.81 -26.29
C PRO A 112 2.82 -8.60 -25.73
N ALA A 113 3.26 -9.63 -26.44
CA ALA A 113 4.49 -10.35 -26.12
C ALA A 113 5.68 -9.39 -26.21
N SER A 114 6.64 -9.52 -25.30
CA SER A 114 7.79 -8.62 -25.26
C SER A 114 8.90 -9.02 -26.22
N ASP A 115 9.71 -8.05 -26.64
CA ASP A 115 10.91 -8.24 -27.45
C ASP A 115 12.04 -8.91 -26.64
N GLY A 116 11.83 -10.16 -26.21
CA GLY A 116 12.88 -11.04 -25.69
C GLY A 116 13.16 -10.99 -24.18
N LEU A 117 12.43 -10.21 -23.38
CA LEU A 117 12.54 -10.26 -21.92
C LEU A 117 11.81 -11.49 -21.40
N ARG A 118 12.55 -12.54 -21.03
CA ARG A 118 12.00 -13.76 -20.44
C ARG A 118 12.57 -13.97 -19.06
N MET A 119 11.72 -14.39 -18.14
CA MET A 119 12.14 -14.87 -16.83
C MET A 119 11.60 -16.27 -16.64
N ALA A 120 12.52 -17.22 -16.51
CA ALA A 120 12.18 -18.55 -16.08
C ALA A 120 11.98 -18.54 -14.55
N VAL A 121 10.95 -19.23 -14.05
CA VAL A 121 10.64 -19.31 -12.63
C VAL A 121 10.42 -20.75 -12.21
N THR A 122 10.86 -21.14 -11.01
CA THR A 122 10.94 -22.56 -10.64
C THR A 122 9.56 -23.21 -10.58
N ARG A 123 9.41 -24.37 -11.25
CA ARG A 123 8.12 -25.09 -11.38
C ARG A 123 7.76 -26.01 -10.19
N SER A 124 8.56 -26.12 -9.13
CA SER A 124 8.47 -27.28 -8.21
C SER A 124 8.03 -27.01 -6.75
N SER A 125 7.43 -28.07 -6.20
CA SER A 125 7.00 -28.31 -4.82
C SER A 125 8.15 -28.30 -3.82
N ALA A 126 8.54 -27.13 -3.34
CA ALA A 126 9.42 -27.04 -2.18
C ALA A 126 8.61 -27.16 -0.89
N ALA A 127 9.19 -27.79 0.14
CA ALA A 127 8.51 -28.06 1.41
C ALA A 127 7.87 -26.79 1.96
N ARG A 128 6.61 -26.89 2.44
CA ARG A 128 5.83 -25.80 3.07
C ARG A 128 6.61 -25.01 4.14
N ASP A 129 7.67 -25.61 4.66
CA ASP A 129 8.46 -25.16 5.80
C ASP A 129 9.74 -24.43 5.37
N SER A 130 9.97 -24.29 4.06
CA SER A 130 11.09 -23.55 3.51
C SER A 130 10.81 -22.06 3.60
N ILE A 131 11.60 -21.33 4.40
CA ILE A 131 11.62 -19.86 4.48
C ILE A 131 11.86 -19.17 3.12
N TYR A 132 12.21 -19.96 2.10
CA TYR A 132 12.51 -19.54 0.73
C TYR A 132 11.30 -19.70 -0.21
N CYS A 133 10.18 -20.23 0.27
CA CYS A 133 8.96 -20.41 -0.48
C CYS A 133 7.99 -19.33 -0.05
N VAL A 134 7.54 -18.56 -1.02
CA VAL A 134 6.63 -17.44 -0.80
C VAL A 134 5.40 -17.97 -0.07
N GLY A 135 5.25 -17.43 1.13
CA GLY A 135 4.14 -17.73 2.00
C GLY A 135 3.26 -16.49 2.11
N PRO A 136 2.13 -16.63 2.80
CA PRO A 136 1.37 -15.52 3.38
C PRO A 136 2.14 -14.20 3.59
N LYS A 137 1.52 -13.04 3.30
CA LYS A 137 2.16 -11.70 3.40
C LYS A 137 2.79 -11.41 4.77
N SER A 138 2.39 -12.17 5.79
CA SER A 138 2.87 -12.15 7.16
C SER A 138 4.11 -13.01 7.47
N ILE A 139 4.49 -13.96 6.60
CA ILE A 139 5.56 -14.96 6.80
C ILE A 139 6.82 -14.64 5.95
N GLY A 140 7.19 -13.36 5.87
CA GLY A 140 8.54 -12.97 5.43
C GLY A 140 9.63 -13.65 6.27
N GLY A 141 10.86 -13.71 5.75
CA GLY A 141 12.02 -14.43 6.31
C GLY A 141 12.15 -14.38 7.84
N THR A 142 12.70 -15.41 8.47
CA THR A 142 12.58 -15.60 9.94
C THR A 142 13.64 -14.88 10.78
N ALA A 143 14.48 -14.04 10.16
CA ALA A 143 15.63 -13.42 10.82
C ALA A 143 15.22 -12.47 11.96
N TRP A 144 14.11 -11.73 11.78
CA TRP A 144 13.57 -10.81 12.78
C TRP A 144 13.16 -11.49 14.10
N MET A 145 12.76 -12.78 14.08
CA MET A 145 12.35 -13.49 15.30
C MET A 145 13.45 -13.58 16.35
N ARG A 146 14.72 -13.55 15.90
CA ARG A 146 15.90 -13.62 16.79
C ARG A 146 16.43 -12.23 17.16
N SER A 147 15.81 -11.15 16.68
CA SER A 147 16.27 -9.79 16.92
C SER A 147 15.62 -9.19 18.17
N ASP A 148 16.44 -8.93 19.18
CA ASP A 148 16.01 -8.22 20.40
C ASP A 148 15.51 -6.81 20.10
N GLU A 149 16.11 -6.15 19.10
CA GLU A 149 15.70 -4.82 18.65
C GLU A 149 14.29 -4.85 18.06
N TYR A 150 14.00 -5.85 17.21
CA TYR A 150 12.66 -6.06 16.67
C TYR A 150 11.67 -6.37 17.79
N ASN A 151 12.00 -7.29 18.71
CA ASN A 151 11.11 -7.68 19.80
C ASN A 151 10.76 -6.48 20.70
N ALA A 152 11.71 -5.57 20.94
CA ALA A 152 11.47 -4.33 21.69
C ALA A 152 10.58 -3.35 20.91
N ALA A 153 10.89 -3.12 19.62
CA ALA A 153 10.11 -2.24 18.76
C ALA A 153 8.66 -2.74 18.59
N HIS A 154 8.49 -4.04 18.32
CA HIS A 154 7.20 -4.72 18.20
C HIS A 154 6.31 -4.52 19.43
N LYS A 155 6.84 -4.75 20.64
CA LYS A 155 6.11 -4.52 21.89
C LYS A 155 5.60 -3.09 22.04
N SER A 156 6.34 -2.12 21.51
CA SER A 156 5.95 -0.71 21.52
C SER A 156 4.94 -0.35 20.42
N TRP A 157 4.92 -1.09 19.31
CA TRP A 157 4.03 -0.87 18.18
C TRP A 157 2.77 -1.72 18.20
N SER A 158 2.64 -2.64 19.15
CA SER A 158 1.54 -3.59 19.17
C SER A 158 1.25 -4.07 20.60
N PRO A 159 1.10 -3.17 21.60
CA PRO A 159 0.99 -3.60 22.99
C PRO A 159 -0.29 -4.41 23.25
N ASN A 160 -1.37 -4.15 22.50
CA ASN A 160 -2.73 -4.61 22.82
C ASN A 160 -3.53 -5.17 21.62
N THR A 161 -2.92 -5.32 20.46
CA THR A 161 -3.60 -5.65 19.20
C THR A 161 -3.97 -7.14 19.03
N ALA A 162 -3.56 -8.00 19.96
CA ALA A 162 -3.70 -9.46 19.88
C ALA A 162 -3.09 -10.10 18.61
N PHE A 163 -2.19 -9.40 17.90
CA PHE A 163 -1.40 -10.00 16.83
C PHE A 163 -0.34 -10.95 17.40
N ALA A 164 -0.24 -12.16 16.85
CA ALA A 164 0.99 -12.94 16.98
C ALA A 164 2.17 -12.16 16.36
N PRO A 165 3.41 -12.33 16.86
CA PRO A 165 4.58 -11.71 16.24
C PRO A 165 4.65 -12.04 14.75
N MET A 166 4.81 -11.02 13.91
CA MET A 166 4.84 -11.14 12.45
C MET A 166 6.01 -10.33 11.89
N SER A 167 6.52 -10.71 10.73
CA SER A 167 7.57 -9.93 10.06
C SER A 167 7.18 -8.45 9.94
N PRO A 168 8.12 -7.50 9.93
CA PRO A 168 7.81 -6.10 9.63
C PRO A 168 7.35 -5.99 8.16
N CYS A 169 6.08 -6.32 7.93
CA CYS A 169 5.44 -6.47 6.63
C CYS A 169 4.47 -5.30 6.35
N THR A 170 3.75 -5.38 5.23
CA THR A 170 2.77 -4.36 4.81
C THR A 170 1.69 -4.10 5.87
N SER A 171 1.31 -5.08 6.70
CA SER A 171 0.41 -4.85 7.84
C SER A 171 0.96 -3.82 8.84
N PHE A 172 2.28 -3.81 9.09
CA PHE A 172 2.91 -2.75 9.90
C PHE A 172 2.96 -1.40 9.19
N ALA A 173 2.90 -1.35 7.86
CA ALA A 173 2.77 -0.08 7.14
C ALA A 173 1.43 0.58 7.45
N TRP A 174 0.34 -0.22 7.48
CA TRP A 174 -1.00 0.26 7.81
C TRP A 174 -1.12 0.74 9.26
N LEU A 175 -0.49 0.02 10.20
CA LEU A 175 -0.37 0.49 11.58
C LEU A 175 0.50 1.74 11.68
N GLY A 176 1.62 1.79 10.95
CA GLY A 176 2.52 2.94 10.88
C GLY A 176 1.80 4.22 10.43
N ALA A 177 0.96 4.12 9.40
CA ALA A 177 0.17 5.22 8.85
C ALA A 177 -0.78 5.86 9.87
N GLN A 178 -1.13 5.15 10.94
CA GLN A 178 -1.98 5.66 12.02
C GLN A 178 -1.20 6.39 13.10
N ARG A 179 0.07 6.02 13.34
CA ARG A 179 0.87 6.52 14.47
C ARG A 179 0.99 8.04 14.54
N LYS A 180 0.95 8.71 13.39
CA LYS A 180 0.96 10.18 13.31
C LYS A 180 -0.32 10.80 12.74
N ALA A 181 -1.35 10.01 12.45
CA ALA A 181 -2.66 10.50 12.02
C ALA A 181 -3.71 10.45 13.15
N ILE A 182 -3.45 9.69 14.22
CA ILE A 182 -4.39 9.41 15.31
C ILE A 182 -3.81 9.91 16.64
N ALA A 183 -4.69 10.42 17.51
CA ALA A 183 -4.27 10.87 18.84
C ALA A 183 -3.82 9.69 19.70
N ARG A 184 -2.84 9.91 20.56
CA ARG A 184 -2.16 8.82 21.30
C ARG A 184 -3.12 8.03 22.20
N GLU A 185 -4.11 8.71 22.76
CA GLU A 185 -5.16 8.14 23.62
C GLU A 185 -6.10 7.17 22.88
N ASP A 186 -6.29 7.38 21.57
CA ASP A 186 -7.23 6.62 20.73
C ASP A 186 -6.51 5.57 19.87
N LEU A 187 -5.19 5.63 19.82
CA LEU A 187 -4.36 4.87 18.90
C LEU A 187 -4.51 3.35 19.06
N ASP A 188 -4.56 2.83 20.29
CA ASP A 188 -4.76 1.39 20.54
C ASP A 188 -6.12 0.89 20.01
N VAL A 189 -7.15 1.74 20.09
CA VAL A 189 -8.50 1.43 19.60
C VAL A 189 -8.52 1.43 18.07
N CYS A 190 -7.90 2.43 17.44
CA CYS A 190 -7.84 2.52 15.98
C CYS A 190 -6.92 1.45 15.35
N ASP A 191 -5.83 1.09 16.01
CA ASP A 191 -4.99 -0.04 15.61
C ASP A 191 -5.84 -1.32 15.54
N ALA A 192 -6.73 -1.54 16.53
CA ALA A 192 -7.66 -2.65 16.51
C ALA A 192 -8.69 -2.53 15.37
N PHE A 193 -9.23 -1.35 15.09
CA PHE A 193 -10.15 -1.16 13.94
C PHE A 193 -9.53 -1.54 12.59
N THR A 194 -8.22 -1.35 12.44
CA THR A 194 -7.51 -1.72 11.21
C THR A 194 -7.55 -3.22 10.95
N LEU A 195 -7.65 -4.07 11.99
CA LEU A 195 -7.86 -5.52 11.83
C LEU A 195 -9.12 -5.87 11.04
N LEU A 196 -10.16 -5.03 11.12
CA LEU A 196 -11.42 -5.27 10.41
C LEU A 196 -11.24 -5.08 8.90
N GLY A 197 -10.31 -4.20 8.48
CA GLY A 197 -9.97 -3.99 7.07
C GLY A 197 -8.80 -4.83 6.57
N THR A 198 -7.94 -5.33 7.47
CA THR A 198 -6.77 -6.14 7.14
C THR A 198 -7.17 -7.61 7.01
N VAL A 199 -8.07 -7.89 6.07
CA VAL A 199 -8.45 -9.25 5.73
C VAL A 199 -7.35 -9.78 4.79
N GLU A 200 -6.20 -10.09 5.37
CA GLU A 200 -5.08 -10.74 4.67
C GLU A 200 -5.45 -12.24 4.56
N TYR A 201 -5.35 -12.83 3.36
CA TYR A 201 -5.67 -14.25 3.02
C TYR A 201 -5.04 -15.31 3.95
N ASP A 202 -4.14 -14.84 4.80
CA ASP A 202 -3.17 -15.53 5.60
C ASP A 202 -3.54 -15.51 7.07
N TYR A 203 -4.05 -14.37 7.55
CA TYR A 203 -4.59 -14.25 8.90
C TYR A 203 -5.89 -15.04 9.07
N ASP A 204 -6.68 -15.17 8.00
CA ASP A 204 -7.92 -15.95 8.05
C ASP A 204 -7.70 -17.46 8.18
N LYS A 205 -6.51 -17.95 7.79
CA LYS A 205 -6.14 -19.37 7.91
C LYS A 205 -5.46 -19.70 9.23
N ILE A 206 -5.06 -18.68 10.00
CA ILE A 206 -4.34 -18.81 11.27
C ILE A 206 -5.30 -18.45 12.42
N ASN A 207 -5.77 -19.48 13.14
CA ASN A 207 -6.75 -19.33 14.22
C ASN A 207 -6.34 -18.34 15.34
N GLU A 208 -5.04 -18.08 15.50
CA GLU A 208 -4.50 -17.20 16.53
C GLU A 208 -4.99 -15.74 16.40
N HIS A 209 -5.37 -15.30 15.20
CA HIS A 209 -5.83 -13.92 14.94
C HIS A 209 -7.34 -13.71 15.14
N SER A 210 -8.11 -14.78 15.30
CA SER A 210 -9.58 -14.72 15.51
C SER A 210 -9.97 -13.91 16.76
N SER A 211 -9.11 -13.92 17.77
CA SER A 211 -9.27 -13.15 19.00
C SER A 211 -9.14 -11.64 18.78
N GLY A 212 -8.20 -11.21 17.94
CA GLY A 212 -8.03 -9.81 17.55
C GLY A 212 -9.21 -9.27 16.76
N PHE A 213 -9.75 -10.05 15.83
CA PHE A 213 -10.96 -9.68 15.09
C PHE A 213 -12.18 -9.52 16.01
N SER A 214 -12.38 -10.46 16.93
CA SER A 214 -13.46 -10.39 17.92
C SER A 214 -13.32 -9.16 18.82
N HIS A 215 -12.09 -8.87 19.27
CA HIS A 215 -11.77 -7.69 20.06
C HIS A 215 -12.08 -6.38 19.31
N ALA A 216 -11.64 -6.27 18.05
CA ALA A 216 -11.92 -5.12 17.21
C ALA A 216 -13.42 -4.93 16.97
N MET A 217 -14.18 -6.01 16.75
CA MET A 217 -15.63 -5.96 16.63
C MET A 217 -16.29 -5.44 17.92
N ASP A 218 -15.84 -5.88 19.09
CA ASP A 218 -16.39 -5.42 20.37
C ASP A 218 -16.05 -3.95 20.67
N LEU A 219 -14.84 -3.50 20.32
CA LEU A 219 -14.50 -2.08 20.36
C LEU A 219 -15.37 -1.25 19.42
N SER A 220 -15.65 -1.73 18.21
CA SER A 220 -16.54 -1.04 17.27
C SER A 220 -17.93 -0.91 17.88
N LYS A 221 -18.49 -1.98 18.46
CA LYS A 221 -19.80 -1.93 19.14
C LYS A 221 -19.84 -0.93 20.28
N LYS A 222 -18.73 -0.77 21.01
CA LYS A 222 -18.60 0.19 22.11
C LYS A 222 -18.62 1.64 21.63
N HIS A 223 -17.97 1.94 20.49
CA HIS A 223 -17.76 3.31 20.02
C HIS A 223 -18.76 3.79 18.96
N ILE A 224 -19.49 2.90 18.29
CA ILE A 224 -20.60 3.27 17.40
C ILE A 224 -21.68 4.15 18.08
N PRO A 225 -22.08 3.88 19.34
CA PRO A 225 -23.01 4.74 20.09
C PRO A 225 -22.55 6.18 20.32
N ASP A 226 -21.25 6.47 20.21
CA ASP A 226 -20.66 7.78 20.57
C ASP A 226 -20.81 8.79 19.42
N ILE A 227 -22.07 9.19 19.14
CA ILE A 227 -22.44 10.03 17.99
C ILE A 227 -21.61 11.32 17.89
N GLY A 228 -20.97 11.52 16.75
CA GLY A 228 -20.15 12.70 16.41
C GLY A 228 -18.70 12.62 16.89
N SER A 229 -18.30 11.53 17.56
CA SER A 229 -16.91 11.31 17.94
C SER A 229 -16.05 10.84 16.75
N ARG A 230 -14.74 11.08 16.82
CA ARG A 230 -13.77 10.58 15.84
C ARG A 230 -13.70 9.05 15.84
N LEU A 231 -13.78 8.43 17.02
CA LEU A 231 -13.79 6.98 17.19
C LEU A 231 -15.04 6.34 16.56
N GLN A 232 -16.19 7.00 16.60
CA GLN A 232 -17.38 6.53 15.88
C GLN A 232 -17.10 6.47 14.37
N GLY A 233 -16.58 7.55 13.78
CA GLY A 233 -16.26 7.60 12.36
C GLY A 233 -15.26 6.51 11.97
N ALA A 234 -14.19 6.33 12.74
CA ALA A 234 -13.19 5.29 12.53
C ALA A 234 -13.80 3.87 12.60
N ALA A 235 -14.65 3.60 13.60
CA ALA A 235 -15.34 2.31 13.74
C ALA A 235 -16.27 2.02 12.55
N LEU A 236 -17.05 3.01 12.11
CA LEU A 236 -17.95 2.87 10.96
C LEU A 236 -17.19 2.60 9.67
N VAL A 237 -16.09 3.32 9.43
CA VAL A 237 -15.24 3.10 8.25
C VAL A 237 -14.57 1.72 8.29
N ALA A 238 -14.11 1.28 9.45
CA ALA A 238 -13.51 -0.05 9.61
C ALA A 238 -14.51 -1.18 9.28
N LEU A 239 -15.78 -1.04 9.70
CA LEU A 239 -16.84 -1.99 9.37
C LEU A 239 -17.25 -1.94 7.91
N LEU A 240 -17.30 -0.74 7.30
CA LEU A 240 -17.51 -0.61 5.86
C LEU A 240 -16.38 -1.27 5.06
N ASN A 241 -15.13 -1.08 5.48
CA ASN A 241 -13.98 -1.72 4.85
C ASN A 241 -14.05 -3.25 4.96
N LEU A 242 -14.43 -3.77 6.13
CA LEU A 242 -14.66 -5.21 6.33
C LEU A 242 -15.74 -5.76 5.37
N ASP A 243 -16.84 -5.03 5.20
CA ASP A 243 -17.90 -5.38 4.25
C ASP A 243 -17.38 -5.40 2.80
N LEU A 244 -16.56 -4.41 2.41
CA LEU A 244 -15.88 -4.37 1.11
C LEU A 244 -14.94 -5.56 0.91
N GLN A 245 -14.05 -5.82 1.88
CA GLN A 245 -13.08 -6.92 1.78
C GLN A 245 -13.76 -8.29 1.69
N ARG A 246 -14.90 -8.48 2.38
CA ARG A 246 -15.73 -9.70 2.24
C ARG A 246 -16.38 -9.84 0.87
N TYR A 247 -16.68 -8.74 0.19
CA TYR A 247 -17.25 -8.75 -1.15
C TYR A 247 -16.19 -9.02 -2.23
N VAL A 248 -15.07 -8.31 -2.20
CA VAL A 248 -14.04 -8.40 -3.26
C VAL A 248 -13.29 -9.72 -3.24
N ARG A 249 -13.16 -10.33 -2.07
CA ARG A 249 -12.35 -11.53 -1.89
C ARG A 249 -12.82 -12.73 -2.70
N PRO A 250 -14.09 -13.17 -2.67
CA PRO A 250 -14.55 -14.27 -3.52
C PRO A 250 -14.29 -14.03 -5.02
N ILE A 251 -14.30 -12.76 -5.46
CA ILE A 251 -13.98 -12.38 -6.84
C ILE A 251 -12.50 -12.61 -7.12
N GLN A 252 -11.61 -12.13 -6.25
CA GLN A 252 -10.17 -12.33 -6.35
C GLN A 252 -9.77 -13.81 -6.26
N GLU A 253 -10.33 -14.58 -5.32
CA GLU A 253 -10.11 -16.03 -5.19
C GLU A 253 -10.53 -16.79 -6.45
N LYS A 254 -11.63 -16.35 -7.08
CA LYS A 254 -12.07 -16.88 -8.36
C LYS A 254 -11.08 -16.55 -9.48
N TRP A 255 -10.52 -15.33 -9.53
CA TRP A 255 -9.49 -14.98 -10.51
C TRP A 255 -8.23 -15.84 -10.37
N VAL A 256 -7.79 -16.09 -9.13
CA VAL A 256 -6.70 -17.03 -8.82
C VAL A 256 -7.05 -18.43 -9.35
N ALA A 257 -8.21 -18.96 -8.96
CA ALA A 257 -8.63 -20.32 -9.33
C ALA A 257 -8.80 -20.50 -10.85
N GLU A 258 -9.25 -19.46 -11.55
CA GLU A 258 -9.40 -19.46 -13.00
C GLU A 258 -8.08 -19.22 -13.75
N GLY A 259 -6.97 -19.00 -13.03
CA GLY A 259 -5.68 -18.67 -13.63
C GLY A 259 -5.75 -17.39 -14.46
N ARG A 260 -6.66 -16.46 -14.12
CA ARG A 260 -6.76 -15.11 -14.70
C ARG A 260 -5.63 -14.24 -14.14
N GLY A 261 -4.42 -14.72 -14.35
CA GLY A 261 -3.22 -13.98 -14.09
C GLY A 261 -3.03 -12.86 -15.11
N PRO A 262 -1.79 -12.43 -15.30
CA PRO A 262 -1.38 -11.05 -15.58
C PRO A 262 -1.46 -10.58 -17.01
N ALA A 263 -2.10 -11.36 -17.88
CA ALA A 263 -2.16 -11.00 -19.28
C ALA A 263 -3.17 -9.89 -19.55
N ASN A 264 -4.01 -9.53 -18.59
CA ASN A 264 -5.08 -8.56 -18.78
C ASN A 264 -4.60 -7.16 -18.37
N LEU A 265 -4.52 -6.25 -19.35
CA LEU A 265 -4.19 -4.84 -19.12
C LEU A 265 -5.32 -4.07 -18.39
N GLY A 266 -6.37 -4.77 -17.98
CA GLY A 266 -7.56 -4.18 -17.39
C GLY A 266 -8.44 -3.51 -18.45
N PRO A 267 -9.73 -3.35 -18.16
CA PRO A 267 -10.65 -2.61 -19.02
C PRO A 267 -10.30 -1.12 -19.09
N HIS A 268 -9.70 -0.69 -20.21
CA HIS A 268 -9.43 0.73 -20.50
C HIS A 268 -10.70 1.61 -20.53
N GLN A 269 -11.89 1.01 -20.61
CA GLN A 269 -13.16 1.72 -20.52
C GLN A 269 -13.51 2.21 -19.11
N ILE A 270 -12.82 1.73 -18.07
CA ILE A 270 -13.00 2.27 -16.72
C ILE A 270 -12.39 3.66 -16.67
N SER A 271 -13.17 4.62 -16.19
CA SER A 271 -12.72 6.01 -16.08
C SER A 271 -11.58 6.14 -15.08
N THR A 272 -10.70 7.13 -15.27
CA THR A 272 -9.61 7.41 -14.34
C THR A 272 -10.10 7.71 -12.93
N ASP A 273 -11.25 8.38 -12.79
CA ASP A 273 -11.84 8.74 -11.50
C ASP A 273 -12.37 7.50 -10.76
N ASP A 274 -12.98 6.55 -11.48
CA ASP A 274 -13.43 5.29 -10.90
C ASP A 274 -12.24 4.41 -10.51
N TRP A 275 -11.15 4.45 -11.29
CA TRP A 275 -9.93 3.74 -10.97
C TRP A 275 -9.24 4.29 -9.71
N VAL A 276 -9.14 5.64 -9.58
CA VAL A 276 -8.62 6.28 -8.37
C VAL A 276 -9.49 5.91 -7.17
N ALA A 277 -10.81 6.02 -7.29
CA ALA A 277 -11.75 5.65 -6.23
C ALA A 277 -11.56 4.19 -5.78
N THR A 278 -11.39 3.27 -6.73
CA THR A 278 -11.17 1.84 -6.45
C THR A 278 -9.92 1.62 -5.61
N LEU A 279 -8.78 2.20 -6.00
CA LEU A 279 -7.52 1.99 -5.27
C LEU A 279 -7.49 2.69 -3.90
N VAL A 280 -8.25 3.77 -3.72
CA VAL A 280 -8.42 4.36 -2.39
C VAL A 280 -9.31 3.49 -1.53
N ALA A 281 -10.43 3.03 -2.06
CA ALA A 281 -11.42 2.25 -1.32
C ALA A 281 -10.95 0.83 -0.96
N ASP A 282 -10.12 0.18 -1.79
CA ASP A 282 -9.59 -1.16 -1.52
C ASP A 282 -8.39 -1.16 -0.54
N CYS A 283 -8.15 -0.03 0.13
CA CYS A 283 -7.04 0.09 1.07
C CYS A 283 -7.38 -0.57 2.42
N ALA A 284 -6.58 -1.57 2.81
CA ALA A 284 -6.73 -2.28 4.09
C ALA A 284 -6.65 -1.37 5.34
N GLY A 285 -6.04 -0.19 5.24
CA GLY A 285 -5.87 0.77 6.34
C GLY A 285 -6.96 1.85 6.48
N LEU A 286 -8.08 1.77 5.78
CA LEU A 286 -9.03 2.90 5.66
C LEU A 286 -9.63 3.47 6.94
N ALA A 287 -9.60 2.74 8.07
CA ALA A 287 -10.23 3.17 9.32
C ALA A 287 -9.82 4.59 9.75
N ALA A 288 -8.55 4.96 9.55
CA ALA A 288 -8.04 6.29 9.87
C ALA A 288 -8.73 7.42 9.10
N SER A 289 -9.22 7.18 7.88
CA SER A 289 -9.98 8.17 7.11
C SER A 289 -11.28 8.60 7.80
N GLY A 290 -11.87 7.74 8.65
CA GLY A 290 -13.04 8.07 9.48
C GLY A 290 -12.70 8.78 10.80
N TYR A 291 -11.43 8.76 11.21
CA TYR A 291 -10.95 9.47 12.40
C TYR A 291 -10.67 10.95 12.11
N GLU A 292 -10.23 11.26 10.89
CA GLU A 292 -9.95 12.62 10.44
C GLU A 292 -11.22 13.47 10.26
N ALA A 293 -11.04 14.79 10.13
CA ALA A 293 -12.12 15.66 9.69
C ALA A 293 -12.56 15.28 8.27
N PRO A 294 -13.88 15.19 7.98
CA PRO A 294 -14.40 14.76 6.68
C PRO A 294 -13.79 15.48 5.47
N GLU A 295 -13.45 16.76 5.60
CA GLU A 295 -12.92 17.60 4.53
C GLU A 295 -11.46 17.26 4.17
N LEU A 296 -10.71 16.67 5.10
CA LEU A 296 -9.32 16.27 4.87
C LEU A 296 -9.22 15.06 3.93
N TYR A 297 -10.23 14.19 3.94
CA TYR A 297 -10.29 13.04 3.04
C TYR A 297 -10.20 13.49 1.58
N ASP A 298 -11.04 14.42 1.17
CA ASP A 298 -11.11 14.88 -0.22
C ASP A 298 -9.94 15.78 -0.61
N ALA A 299 -9.61 16.76 0.24
CA ALA A 299 -8.63 17.78 -0.11
C ALA A 299 -7.19 17.24 -0.08
N ARG A 300 -6.90 16.24 0.76
CA ARG A 300 -5.52 15.82 1.01
C ARG A 300 -5.31 14.32 1.01
N SER A 301 -6.14 13.56 1.72
CA SER A 301 -5.82 12.15 1.98
C SER A 301 -6.04 11.27 0.77
N ARG A 302 -7.18 11.41 0.08
CA ARG A 302 -7.63 10.53 -1.01
C ARG A 302 -6.60 10.38 -2.13
N GLY A 303 -6.12 11.50 -2.66
CA GLY A 303 -5.11 11.48 -3.73
C GLY A 303 -3.78 10.86 -3.27
N ARG A 304 -3.29 11.21 -2.08
CA ARG A 304 -2.04 10.60 -1.57
C ARG A 304 -2.19 9.11 -1.27
N ILE A 305 -3.36 8.64 -0.82
CA ILE A 305 -3.64 7.19 -0.69
C ILE A 305 -3.52 6.51 -2.06
N PHE A 306 -4.11 7.07 -3.11
CA PHE A 306 -3.95 6.52 -4.47
C PHE A 306 -2.47 6.44 -4.90
N VAL A 307 -1.69 7.51 -4.70
CA VAL A 307 -0.26 7.51 -5.05
C VAL A 307 0.53 6.55 -4.18
N SER A 308 0.12 6.35 -2.93
CA SER A 308 0.69 5.34 -2.02
C SER A 308 0.53 3.93 -2.59
N ILE A 309 -0.66 3.58 -3.07
CA ILE A 309 -0.92 2.27 -3.70
C ILE A 309 -0.18 2.15 -5.04
N LEU A 310 -0.14 3.22 -5.84
CA LEU A 310 0.67 3.26 -7.07
C LEU A 310 2.15 3.00 -6.77
N MET A 311 2.69 3.63 -5.72
CA MET A 311 4.07 3.41 -5.29
C MET A 311 4.30 1.96 -4.87
N ALA A 312 3.37 1.35 -4.13
CA ALA A 312 3.47 -0.07 -3.78
C ALA A 312 3.57 -0.96 -5.03
N ASN A 313 2.68 -0.70 -6.01
CA ASN A 313 2.67 -1.43 -7.28
C ASN A 313 4.00 -1.26 -8.06
N CYS A 314 4.72 -0.14 -7.93
CA CYS A 314 6.02 0.08 -8.57
C CYS A 314 7.11 -0.91 -8.16
N TYR A 315 6.96 -1.55 -7.00
CA TYR A 315 7.96 -2.47 -6.46
C TYR A 315 7.46 -3.93 -6.42
N ASP A 316 6.14 -4.16 -6.50
CA ASP A 316 5.51 -5.47 -6.23
C ASP A 316 4.74 -6.08 -7.42
N LEU A 317 4.85 -5.50 -8.61
CA LEU A 317 3.98 -5.90 -9.72
C LEU A 317 4.07 -7.39 -10.12
N LEU A 318 5.26 -8.01 -10.06
CA LEU A 318 5.47 -9.42 -10.42
C LEU A 318 4.84 -10.43 -9.45
N TYR A 319 4.83 -10.18 -8.14
CA TYR A 319 4.29 -11.17 -7.20
C TYR A 319 2.76 -11.17 -7.24
N ASP A 320 2.15 -10.00 -7.40
CA ASP A 320 0.70 -9.90 -7.66
C ASP A 320 0.32 -10.46 -9.05
N ARG A 321 1.28 -10.48 -9.98
CA ARG A 321 1.14 -10.95 -11.37
C ARG A 321 0.51 -12.35 -11.46
N LEU A 322 0.72 -13.24 -10.49
CA LEU A 322 0.21 -14.62 -10.57
C LEU A 322 -0.97 -14.93 -9.65
N VAL A 323 -1.39 -13.96 -8.83
CA VAL A 323 -2.48 -14.13 -7.86
C VAL A 323 -3.65 -13.17 -8.13
N SER A 324 -3.46 -11.85 -8.23
CA SER A 324 -4.60 -10.91 -8.42
C SER A 324 -4.22 -9.50 -8.92
N ASN A 325 -3.37 -9.39 -9.95
CA ASN A 325 -2.94 -8.09 -10.49
C ASN A 325 -3.98 -7.33 -11.35
N LEU A 326 -5.23 -7.78 -11.39
CA LEU A 326 -6.26 -7.20 -12.25
C LEU A 326 -6.66 -5.77 -11.83
N ILE A 327 -6.32 -5.36 -10.59
CA ILE A 327 -6.58 -4.01 -10.04
C ILE A 327 -5.24 -3.30 -9.75
N SER A 328 -4.28 -3.42 -10.67
CA SER A 328 -3.06 -2.61 -10.59
C SER A 328 -3.12 -1.36 -11.45
N SER A 329 -2.86 -0.21 -10.82
CA SER A 329 -2.68 1.05 -11.51
C SER A 329 -1.54 0.99 -12.54
N LEU A 330 -0.51 0.18 -12.36
CA LEU A 330 0.54 0.05 -13.37
C LEU A 330 0.05 -0.65 -14.64
N MET A 331 -0.81 -1.65 -14.50
CA MET A 331 -1.43 -2.30 -15.67
C MET A 331 -2.37 -1.33 -16.38
N TYR A 332 -3.11 -0.49 -15.63
CA TYR A 332 -3.92 0.58 -16.21
C TYR A 332 -3.06 1.62 -16.95
N PHE A 333 -1.96 2.09 -16.35
CA PHE A 333 -1.01 2.96 -17.02
C PHE A 333 -0.46 2.30 -18.30
N ALA A 334 -0.20 0.99 -18.27
CA ALA A 334 0.29 0.26 -19.43
C ALA A 334 -0.76 0.16 -20.55
N ALA A 335 -2.01 -0.11 -20.20
CA ALA A 335 -3.14 -0.12 -21.13
C ALA A 335 -3.28 1.21 -21.87
N SER A 336 -3.06 2.31 -21.16
CA SER A 336 -3.14 3.67 -21.70
C SER A 336 -1.90 4.12 -22.50
N GLY A 337 -0.85 3.29 -22.56
CA GLY A 337 0.42 3.63 -23.23
C GLY A 337 1.36 4.54 -22.41
N ALA A 338 0.96 4.93 -21.20
CA ALA A 338 1.69 5.88 -20.36
C ALA A 338 2.96 5.30 -19.70
N THR A 339 3.08 3.97 -19.56
CA THR A 339 4.28 3.32 -18.98
C THR A 339 5.51 3.36 -19.88
N GLN A 340 5.36 3.65 -21.18
CA GLN A 340 6.49 3.82 -22.09
C GLN A 340 7.37 5.03 -21.71
N ASN A 341 6.86 5.92 -20.86
CA ASN A 341 7.48 7.19 -20.51
C ASN A 341 7.82 7.33 -19.01
N ASP A 342 7.76 6.22 -18.25
CA ASP A 342 7.99 6.18 -16.78
C ASP A 342 7.13 7.20 -15.98
N LEU A 343 5.95 7.55 -16.52
CA LEU A 343 5.06 8.57 -15.96
C LEU A 343 4.52 8.20 -14.57
N HIS A 344 4.34 6.90 -14.31
CA HIS A 344 3.93 6.40 -13.00
C HIS A 344 5.00 6.69 -11.93
N THR A 345 6.28 6.46 -12.24
CA THR A 345 7.39 6.80 -11.33
C THR A 345 7.51 8.31 -11.16
N ALA A 346 7.39 9.08 -12.25
CA ALA A 346 7.41 10.54 -12.17
C ALA A 346 6.30 11.10 -11.26
N LEU A 347 5.07 10.56 -11.35
CA LEU A 347 3.96 10.93 -10.45
C LEU A 347 4.29 10.60 -8.99
N VAL A 348 4.75 9.39 -8.71
CA VAL A 348 5.12 8.94 -7.35
C VAL A 348 6.19 9.86 -6.76
N VAL A 349 7.28 10.11 -7.49
CA VAL A 349 8.37 10.96 -7.01
C VAL A 349 7.90 12.39 -6.77
N THR A 350 7.11 12.95 -7.68
CA THR A 350 6.63 14.34 -7.58
C THR A 350 5.79 14.54 -6.33
N VAL A 351 4.77 13.71 -6.11
CA VAL A 351 3.85 13.85 -4.97
C VAL A 351 4.54 13.51 -3.64
N THR A 352 5.47 12.55 -3.66
CA THR A 352 6.28 12.20 -2.48
C THR A 352 7.21 13.34 -2.07
N ASP A 353 7.93 13.94 -3.03
CA ASP A 353 8.78 15.12 -2.79
C ASP A 353 7.95 16.33 -2.34
N GLU A 354 6.77 16.55 -2.93
CA GLU A 354 5.84 17.63 -2.54
C GLU A 354 5.38 17.48 -1.08
N THR A 355 4.98 16.26 -0.70
CA THR A 355 4.55 15.94 0.67
C THR A 355 5.71 16.11 1.67
N ALA A 356 6.92 15.69 1.31
CA ALA A 356 8.11 15.90 2.13
C ALA A 356 8.48 17.39 2.28
N ARG A 357 8.36 18.20 1.21
CA ARG A 357 8.63 19.65 1.28
C ARG A 357 7.69 20.35 2.25
N ARG A 358 6.43 19.93 2.34
CA ARG A 358 5.47 20.46 3.32
C ARG A 358 5.94 20.17 4.75
N ALA A 359 6.42 18.95 5.02
CA ALA A 359 6.99 18.61 6.32
C ALA A 359 8.23 19.45 6.66
N VAL A 360 9.13 19.69 5.70
CA VAL A 360 10.31 20.56 5.88
C VAL A 360 9.94 22.01 6.19
N ARG A 361 8.90 22.55 5.54
CA ARG A 361 8.45 23.94 5.77
C ARG A 361 7.71 24.14 7.10
N GLY A 362 7.41 23.07 7.83
CA GLY A 362 6.59 23.14 9.04
C GLY A 362 5.09 23.28 8.75
N ASP A 363 4.65 23.00 7.51
CA ASP A 363 3.23 23.04 7.11
C ASP A 363 2.47 21.77 7.54
N MET A 364 3.14 20.87 8.28
CA MET A 364 2.58 19.60 8.73
C MET A 364 2.07 19.73 10.18
N PRO A 365 0.77 19.49 10.41
CA PRO A 365 0.21 19.50 11.76
C PRO A 365 0.78 18.37 12.64
N ASP A 366 0.60 18.50 13.96
CA ASP A 366 1.01 17.48 14.95
C ASP A 366 0.41 16.09 14.65
N LEU A 367 -0.85 16.08 14.21
CA LEU A 367 -1.49 14.92 13.61
C LEU A 367 -1.54 15.14 12.09
N ALA A 368 -0.61 14.51 11.38
CA ALA A 368 -0.49 14.62 9.94
C ALA A 368 -1.70 14.00 9.22
N PRO A 369 -2.13 14.55 8.07
CA PRO A 369 -3.18 13.95 7.27
C PRO A 369 -2.88 12.49 6.93
N TYR A 370 -3.86 11.61 7.05
CA TYR A 370 -3.70 10.16 6.89
C TYR A 370 -3.10 9.81 5.54
N GLY A 371 -3.52 10.46 4.45
CA GLY A 371 -2.93 10.19 3.14
C GLY A 371 -1.46 10.63 3.02
N ASP A 372 -1.08 11.77 3.61
CA ASP A 372 0.33 12.20 3.65
C ASP A 372 1.19 11.13 4.39
N ASN A 373 0.64 10.61 5.48
CA ASN A 373 1.23 9.58 6.32
C ASN A 373 1.39 8.25 5.57
N MET A 374 0.30 7.78 4.95
CA MET A 374 0.26 6.60 4.09
C MET A 374 1.32 6.66 2.99
N LEU A 375 1.39 7.78 2.27
CA LEU A 375 2.33 7.95 1.17
C LEU A 375 3.79 7.85 1.64
N LEU A 376 4.17 8.54 2.71
CA LEU A 376 5.59 8.55 3.12
C LEU A 376 6.00 7.26 3.84
N ILE A 377 5.07 6.53 4.47
CA ILE A 377 5.35 5.25 5.14
C ILE A 377 5.36 4.07 4.18
N THR A 378 4.47 4.05 3.19
CA THR A 378 4.40 2.92 2.25
C THR A 378 5.72 2.72 1.52
N GLY A 379 6.49 3.79 1.28
CA GLY A 379 7.79 3.73 0.62
C GLY A 379 8.74 2.75 1.32
N PRO A 380 9.23 3.05 2.54
CA PRO A 380 10.10 2.13 3.26
C PRO A 380 9.52 0.72 3.44
N TRP A 381 8.23 0.59 3.78
CA TRP A 381 7.65 -0.71 4.09
C TRP A 381 7.48 -1.62 2.88
N VAL A 382 7.24 -1.07 1.69
CA VAL A 382 7.23 -1.85 0.44
C VAL A 382 8.65 -2.27 0.05
N LEU A 383 9.65 -1.43 0.31
CA LEU A 383 11.03 -1.64 -0.12
C LEU A 383 11.83 -2.62 0.75
N PHE A 384 11.58 -2.58 2.05
CA PHE A 384 12.38 -3.29 3.05
C PHE A 384 11.60 -4.40 3.75
N ASN A 385 10.40 -4.74 3.26
CA ASN A 385 9.78 -6.00 3.65
C ASN A 385 10.53 -7.16 2.96
N GLU A 386 10.71 -8.24 3.69
CA GLU A 386 11.42 -9.43 3.19
C GLU A 386 10.58 -10.23 2.16
N ARG A 387 9.30 -9.88 2.00
CA ARG A 387 8.34 -10.62 1.15
C ARG A 387 8.57 -10.34 -0.33
N TYR A 388 8.68 -9.08 -0.72
CA TYR A 388 8.73 -8.67 -2.14
C TYR A 388 10.07 -8.89 -2.81
N ARG A 389 11.09 -9.26 -2.02
CA ARG A 389 12.46 -9.52 -2.46
C ARG A 389 12.98 -8.42 -3.37
N THR A 390 12.70 -7.17 -2.98
CA THR A 390 12.92 -5.98 -3.79
C THR A 390 14.39 -5.87 -4.19
N TRP A 391 15.31 -6.21 -3.28
CA TRP A 391 16.75 -6.07 -3.50
C TRP A 391 17.31 -7.20 -4.35
N GLU A 392 16.92 -8.44 -4.12
CA GLU A 392 17.28 -9.57 -4.96
C GLU A 392 16.78 -9.37 -6.40
N ARG A 393 15.53 -8.95 -6.57
CA ARG A 393 14.96 -8.65 -7.89
C ARG A 393 15.67 -7.50 -8.57
N PHE A 394 15.97 -6.43 -7.83
CA PHE A 394 16.72 -5.31 -8.38
C PHE A 394 18.07 -5.75 -8.95
N VAL A 395 18.85 -6.56 -8.21
CA VAL A 395 20.13 -7.10 -8.68
C VAL A 395 19.93 -7.95 -9.94
N LYS A 396 19.03 -8.94 -9.88
CA LYS A 396 18.78 -9.88 -10.98
C LYS A 396 18.30 -9.17 -12.24
N TYR A 397 17.30 -8.29 -12.11
CA TYR A 397 16.72 -7.57 -13.24
C TYR A 397 17.73 -6.63 -13.88
N THR A 398 18.53 -5.92 -13.06
CA THR A 398 19.56 -5.04 -13.59
C THR A 398 20.60 -5.80 -14.41
N HIS A 399 21.04 -6.97 -13.94
CA HIS A 399 21.94 -7.85 -14.72
C HIS A 399 21.32 -8.28 -16.05
N GLN A 400 20.07 -8.73 -16.03
CA GLN A 400 19.38 -9.17 -17.25
C GLN A 400 19.18 -8.03 -18.25
N LEU A 401 18.70 -6.88 -17.78
CA LEU A 401 18.52 -5.68 -18.60
C LEU A 401 19.85 -5.25 -19.25
N ARG A 402 20.95 -5.28 -18.50
CA ARG A 402 22.28 -4.95 -19.02
C ARG A 402 22.74 -5.97 -20.07
N ALA A 403 22.57 -7.26 -19.81
CA ALA A 403 22.98 -8.34 -20.71
C ALA A 403 22.30 -8.27 -22.08
N ILE A 404 21.04 -7.80 -22.13
CA ILE A 404 20.30 -7.67 -23.40
C ILE A 404 20.19 -6.22 -23.89
N SER A 405 20.88 -5.27 -23.25
CA SER A 405 20.74 -3.84 -23.56
C SER A 405 21.15 -3.51 -24.99
N GLU A 406 22.08 -4.24 -25.60
CA GLU A 406 22.47 -4.02 -27.00
C GLU A 406 21.39 -4.49 -27.98
N SER A 407 20.65 -5.56 -27.65
CA SER A 407 19.64 -6.18 -28.51
C SER A 407 18.21 -5.74 -28.23
N SER A 408 17.91 -5.13 -27.06
CA SER A 408 16.56 -4.71 -26.66
C SER A 408 16.46 -3.21 -26.41
N ALA A 409 15.67 -2.51 -27.22
CA ALA A 409 15.39 -1.07 -27.05
C ALA A 409 14.69 -0.78 -25.72
N ASN A 410 13.80 -1.68 -25.28
CA ASN A 410 13.13 -1.57 -23.99
C ASN A 410 14.10 -1.68 -22.81
N ALA A 411 15.06 -2.60 -22.87
CA ALA A 411 16.07 -2.72 -21.82
C ALA A 411 16.92 -1.45 -21.71
N ARG A 412 17.34 -0.86 -22.85
CA ARG A 412 18.04 0.44 -22.85
C ARG A 412 17.19 1.56 -22.26
N ARG A 413 15.91 1.63 -22.65
CA ARG A 413 14.98 2.64 -22.16
C ARG A 413 14.82 2.57 -20.65
N ILE A 414 14.63 1.37 -20.09
CA ILE A 414 14.49 1.16 -18.64
C ILE A 414 15.77 1.59 -17.92
N LEU A 415 16.94 1.14 -18.37
CA LEU A 415 18.22 1.50 -17.75
C LEU A 415 18.51 3.00 -17.82
N ALA A 416 18.18 3.65 -18.95
CA ALA A 416 18.37 5.08 -19.14
C ALA A 416 17.42 5.92 -18.27
N ALA A 417 16.16 5.49 -18.13
CA ALA A 417 15.19 6.13 -17.24
C ALA A 417 15.57 5.94 -15.77
N ALA A 418 16.09 4.76 -15.41
CA ALA A 418 16.44 4.46 -14.03
C ALA A 418 17.57 5.35 -13.49
N VAL A 419 18.48 5.85 -14.33
CA VAL A 419 19.55 6.79 -13.90
C VAL A 419 19.16 8.26 -14.04
N ASN A 420 18.06 8.58 -14.71
CA ASN A 420 17.59 9.94 -14.97
C ASN A 420 16.16 10.13 -14.47
N ILE A 421 15.97 10.14 -13.14
CA ILE A 421 14.65 10.35 -12.57
C ILE A 421 14.09 11.71 -12.95
N GLN A 422 12.86 11.68 -13.47
CA GLN A 422 12.12 12.88 -13.84
C GLN A 422 10.92 13.09 -12.90
N THR A 423 10.46 14.33 -12.84
CA THR A 423 9.29 14.76 -12.09
C THR A 423 8.38 15.58 -12.98
N LEU A 424 7.12 15.74 -12.56
CA LEU A 424 6.18 16.64 -13.23
C LEU A 424 6.55 18.09 -12.90
N ASP A 425 6.55 18.93 -13.92
CA ASP A 425 6.54 20.38 -13.73
C ASP A 425 5.19 20.78 -13.12
N SER A 426 5.16 21.03 -11.82
CA SER A 426 3.91 21.27 -11.08
C SER A 426 4.10 22.25 -9.94
N GLU A 427 3.07 23.05 -9.72
CA GLU A 427 2.91 23.92 -8.54
C GLU A 427 2.56 23.08 -7.29
N SER A 428 2.53 23.71 -6.12
CA SER A 428 2.01 23.10 -4.89
C SER A 428 0.53 22.70 -5.04
N ASP A 429 0.13 21.56 -4.47
CA ASP A 429 -1.24 20.98 -4.53
C ASP A 429 -1.66 20.39 -5.89
N ILE A 430 -1.12 19.21 -6.19
CA ILE A 430 -1.43 18.43 -7.40
C ILE A 430 -2.83 17.81 -7.33
N ASP A 431 -3.69 18.14 -8.29
CA ASP A 431 -4.94 17.41 -8.53
C ASP A 431 -4.65 16.06 -9.21
N ILE A 432 -4.59 15.02 -8.37
CA ILE A 432 -4.15 13.68 -8.78
C ILE A 432 -5.10 13.04 -9.78
N GLU A 433 -6.41 13.28 -9.69
CA GLU A 433 -7.38 12.76 -10.67
C GLU A 433 -7.15 13.38 -12.04
N LYS A 434 -7.02 14.71 -12.10
CA LYS A 434 -6.75 15.42 -13.36
C LYS A 434 -5.40 15.05 -13.96
N VAL A 435 -4.36 14.93 -13.14
CA VAL A 435 -3.03 14.54 -13.62
C VAL A 435 -3.04 13.11 -14.13
N PHE A 436 -3.66 12.17 -13.41
CA PHE A 436 -3.78 10.80 -13.85
C PHE A 436 -4.58 10.69 -15.15
N HIS A 437 -5.71 11.39 -15.26
CA HIS A 437 -6.48 11.50 -16.49
C HIS A 437 -5.65 11.99 -17.67
N ARG A 438 -4.87 13.07 -17.48
CA ARG A 438 -4.00 13.63 -18.50
C ARG A 438 -2.89 12.65 -18.89
N MET A 439 -2.29 11.94 -17.94
CA MET A 439 -1.29 10.91 -18.21
C MET A 439 -1.86 9.76 -19.04
N SER A 440 -3.07 9.30 -18.73
CA SER A 440 -3.71 8.19 -19.43
C SER A 440 -4.28 8.55 -20.80
N THR A 441 -4.57 9.83 -21.07
CA THR A 441 -5.17 10.25 -22.35
C THR A 441 -4.20 10.98 -23.28
N LYS A 442 -3.16 11.61 -22.72
CA LYS A 442 -2.23 12.51 -23.41
C LYS A 442 -0.78 12.25 -22.99
N ALA A 443 -0.39 10.97 -22.87
CA ALA A 443 0.91 10.56 -22.34
C ALA A 443 2.13 11.24 -23.01
N ALA A 444 2.10 11.41 -24.34
CA ALA A 444 3.18 12.05 -25.09
C ALA A 444 3.32 13.54 -24.74
N GLU A 445 2.21 14.28 -24.65
CA GLU A 445 2.22 15.69 -24.24
C GLU A 445 2.75 15.84 -22.81
N VAL A 446 2.37 14.95 -21.89
CA VAL A 446 2.87 15.00 -20.50
C VAL A 446 4.36 14.72 -20.44
N GLN A 447 4.86 13.78 -21.25
CA GLN A 447 6.28 13.45 -21.29
C GLN A 447 7.15 14.66 -21.65
N GLU A 448 6.71 15.49 -22.60
CA GLU A 448 7.42 16.71 -23.02
C GLU A 448 7.51 17.76 -21.90
N THR A 449 6.65 17.66 -20.88
CA THR A 449 6.64 18.55 -19.70
C THR A 449 7.43 18.01 -18.51
N LEU A 450 8.02 16.81 -18.61
CA LEU A 450 8.83 16.25 -17.54
C LEU A 450 10.14 17.02 -17.37
N VAL A 451 10.48 17.29 -16.10
CA VAL A 451 11.71 18.00 -15.73
C VAL A 451 12.62 17.11 -14.89
N PRO A 452 13.94 17.32 -14.92
CA PRO A 452 14.85 16.61 -14.01
C PRO A 452 14.47 16.86 -12.55
N ARG A 453 14.48 15.81 -11.72
CA ARG A 453 14.23 15.94 -10.29
C ARG A 453 15.23 16.91 -9.66
N GLN A 454 14.75 17.88 -8.90
CA GLN A 454 15.60 18.73 -8.06
C GLN A 454 15.95 18.02 -6.76
N TRP A 455 17.24 17.91 -6.44
CA TRP A 455 17.73 17.18 -5.27
C TRP A 455 18.91 17.88 -4.59
N ALA A 456 19.17 17.48 -3.35
CA ALA A 456 20.37 17.75 -2.59
C ALA A 456 20.96 16.40 -2.11
N ALA A 457 22.29 16.33 -2.07
CA ALA A 457 23.01 15.16 -1.59
C ALA A 457 23.12 15.18 -0.07
N TYR A 458 22.90 14.03 0.56
CA TYR A 458 23.12 13.80 1.98
C TYR A 458 23.92 12.54 2.17
N THR A 459 24.82 12.52 3.14
CA THR A 459 25.65 11.34 3.44
C THR A 459 25.18 10.70 4.75
N PRO A 460 24.48 9.56 4.70
CA PRO A 460 24.12 8.83 5.90
C PRO A 460 25.36 8.37 6.66
N ALA A 461 25.21 8.11 7.96
CA ALA A 461 26.28 7.51 8.74
C ALA A 461 26.60 6.09 8.24
N PRO A 462 27.83 5.60 8.44
CA PRO A 462 28.15 4.19 8.22
C PRO A 462 27.25 3.28 9.07
N ALA A 463 26.93 2.09 8.55
CA ALA A 463 26.14 1.07 9.25
C ALA A 463 26.99 -0.19 9.52
N PRO A 464 28.02 -0.12 10.39
CA PRO A 464 28.92 -1.23 10.66
C PRO A 464 28.20 -2.45 11.24
N GLU A 465 27.01 -2.27 11.83
CA GLU A 465 26.20 -3.37 12.34
C GLU A 465 25.71 -4.34 11.26
N LEU A 466 25.65 -3.93 9.98
CA LEU A 466 25.27 -4.84 8.88
C LEU A 466 26.34 -5.91 8.65
N LEU A 467 27.60 -5.57 8.89
CA LEU A 467 28.74 -6.50 8.82
C LEU A 467 28.84 -7.39 10.05
N ALA A 468 28.33 -6.92 11.20
CA ALA A 468 28.31 -7.68 12.44
C ALA A 468 27.21 -8.76 12.48
N GLN A 469 26.34 -8.84 11.47
CA GLN A 469 25.30 -9.87 11.36
C GLN A 469 25.93 -11.25 11.17
N GLN A 470 25.40 -12.25 11.88
CA GLN A 470 25.98 -13.61 11.97
C GLN A 470 25.97 -14.40 10.66
N GLU A 471 25.17 -14.00 9.66
CA GLU A 471 24.99 -14.75 8.41
C GLU A 471 25.34 -13.85 7.20
N GLN A 472 26.65 -13.74 6.93
CA GLN A 472 27.18 -13.10 5.72
C GLN A 472 26.96 -14.00 4.49
N PRO A 473 26.85 -13.43 3.27
CA PRO A 473 26.70 -14.22 2.06
C PRO A 473 27.97 -15.04 1.77
N ASP A 474 27.80 -16.26 1.26
CA ASP A 474 28.92 -17.09 0.81
C ASP A 474 29.39 -16.62 -0.58
N LEU A 475 30.57 -15.99 -0.61
CA LEU A 475 31.09 -15.29 -1.78
C LEU A 475 32.48 -15.83 -2.16
N CYS A 476 32.80 -15.78 -3.46
CA CYS A 476 34.17 -16.01 -3.90
C CYS A 476 35.11 -14.94 -3.31
N ALA A 477 36.40 -15.26 -3.19
CA ALA A 477 37.39 -14.40 -2.52
C ALA A 477 37.42 -12.95 -3.07
N GLU A 478 37.28 -12.77 -4.39
CA GLU A 478 37.25 -11.44 -5.00
C GLU A 478 35.96 -10.66 -4.63
N CYS A 479 34.80 -11.31 -4.72
CA CYS A 479 33.53 -10.68 -4.40
C CYS A 479 33.40 -10.40 -2.90
N ALA A 480 33.94 -11.25 -2.02
CA ALA A 480 33.97 -11.03 -0.58
C ALA A 480 34.71 -9.73 -0.21
N LEU A 481 35.91 -9.52 -0.78
CA LEU A 481 36.68 -8.29 -0.55
C LEU A 481 35.97 -7.04 -1.08
N GLY A 482 35.34 -7.14 -2.26
CA GLY A 482 34.57 -6.03 -2.83
C GLY A 482 33.32 -5.70 -2.03
N PHE A 483 32.60 -6.72 -1.55
CA PHE A 483 31.39 -6.57 -0.75
C PHE A 483 31.69 -5.90 0.60
N GLN A 484 32.73 -6.36 1.29
CA GLN A 484 33.22 -5.74 2.53
C GLN A 484 33.55 -4.25 2.31
N LYS A 485 34.32 -3.94 1.25
CA LYS A 485 34.65 -2.55 0.89
C LYS A 485 33.42 -1.72 0.54
N ALA A 486 32.43 -2.29 -0.15
CA ALA A 486 31.19 -1.58 -0.49
C ALA A 486 30.39 -1.21 0.78
N LEU A 487 30.38 -2.06 1.79
CA LEU A 487 29.72 -1.78 3.06
C LEU A 487 30.50 -0.78 3.94
N ASP A 488 31.83 -0.89 3.95
CA ASP A 488 32.75 -0.05 4.72
C ASP A 488 32.99 1.34 4.09
N ALA A 489 32.68 1.53 2.81
CA ALA A 489 32.92 2.77 2.09
C ALA A 489 32.07 3.93 2.65
N SER A 490 32.74 4.95 3.20
CA SER A 490 32.13 6.23 3.56
C SER A 490 32.08 7.24 2.41
N SER A 491 32.83 7.01 1.33
CA SER A 491 32.87 7.88 0.14
C SER A 491 31.89 7.40 -0.92
N GLY A 492 31.04 8.31 -1.45
CA GLY A 492 30.08 8.00 -2.51
C GLY A 492 28.73 7.45 -2.01
N ASP A 493 28.46 7.55 -0.70
CA ASP A 493 27.22 7.07 -0.08
C ASP A 493 26.08 8.09 -0.10
N GLU A 494 26.08 8.98 -1.08
CA GLU A 494 25.08 10.03 -1.14
C GLU A 494 23.68 9.43 -1.35
N ILE A 495 22.71 9.96 -0.62
CA ILE A 495 21.29 9.78 -0.91
C ILE A 495 20.78 11.12 -1.44
N HIS A 496 19.95 11.08 -2.47
CA HIS A 496 19.45 12.27 -3.12
C HIS A 496 17.99 12.49 -2.74
N GLY A 497 17.74 13.51 -1.93
CA GLY A 497 16.40 13.91 -1.50
C GLY A 497 16.14 15.38 -1.79
N ILE A 498 14.96 15.89 -1.41
CA ILE A 498 14.68 17.32 -1.51
C ILE A 498 15.70 18.17 -0.74
N PRO A 499 15.96 19.43 -1.14
CA PRO A 499 16.76 20.36 -0.35
C PRO A 499 16.14 20.67 1.03
N GLY A 500 16.98 20.87 2.04
CA GLY A 500 16.57 21.33 3.37
C GLY A 500 16.17 20.23 4.37
N LEU A 501 16.49 18.96 4.11
CA LEU A 501 16.20 17.88 5.05
C LEU A 501 17.01 18.02 6.34
N PRO A 502 16.38 17.90 7.52
CA PRO A 502 17.06 18.08 8.79
C PRO A 502 17.93 16.86 9.17
N PRO A 503 18.99 17.04 9.99
CA PRO A 503 19.84 15.94 10.45
C PRO A 503 19.10 14.82 11.17
N VAL A 504 18.00 15.13 11.86
CA VAL A 504 17.16 14.11 12.51
C VAL A 504 16.59 13.10 11.51
N ALA A 505 16.38 13.51 10.25
CA ALA A 505 15.96 12.64 9.17
C ALA A 505 17.16 11.95 8.49
N THR A 506 18.20 12.71 8.14
CA THR A 506 19.29 12.25 7.26
C THR A 506 20.39 11.47 7.98
N ALA A 507 20.61 11.72 9.27
CA ALA A 507 21.61 11.05 10.10
C ALA A 507 21.00 9.92 10.98
N CYS A 508 19.79 9.47 10.68
CA CYS A 508 19.13 8.42 11.44
C CYS A 508 19.69 7.02 11.11
N ARG A 509 19.56 6.09 12.07
CA ARG A 509 20.03 4.70 11.92
C ARG A 509 19.33 3.96 10.77
N ALA A 510 18.05 4.26 10.52
CA ALA A 510 17.31 3.66 9.41
C ALA A 510 17.91 4.06 8.05
N ALA A 511 18.25 5.35 7.88
CA ALA A 511 18.90 5.84 6.66
C ALA A 511 20.28 5.21 6.45
N ALA A 512 21.07 5.08 7.52
CA ALA A 512 22.39 4.42 7.48
C ALA A 512 22.28 2.96 7.00
N ARG A 513 21.34 2.19 7.57
CA ARG A 513 21.09 0.79 7.21
C ARG A 513 20.58 0.66 5.77
N ALA A 514 19.61 1.49 5.39
CA ALA A 514 19.05 1.51 4.04
C ALA A 514 20.12 1.81 2.98
N ALA A 515 20.96 2.81 3.25
CA ALA A 515 22.09 3.15 2.38
C ALA A 515 23.10 2.01 2.27
N GLY A 516 23.39 1.30 3.37
CA GLY A 516 24.28 0.13 3.38
C GLY A 516 23.76 -1.03 2.53
N ILE A 517 22.49 -1.38 2.67
CA ILE A 517 21.82 -2.41 1.87
C ILE A 517 21.85 -2.03 0.38
N ARG A 518 21.54 -0.77 0.08
CA ARG A 518 21.64 -0.22 -1.28
C ARG A 518 23.05 -0.35 -1.86
N ARG A 519 24.10 -0.01 -1.11
CA ARG A 519 25.50 -0.13 -1.58
C ARG A 519 25.83 -1.57 -1.97
N ALA A 520 25.45 -2.53 -1.13
CA ALA A 520 25.62 -3.95 -1.43
C ALA A 520 24.86 -4.37 -2.70
N ALA A 521 23.62 -3.93 -2.86
CA ALA A 521 22.81 -4.25 -4.04
C ALA A 521 23.38 -3.61 -5.33
N LEU A 522 23.84 -2.35 -5.28
CA LEU A 522 24.49 -1.70 -6.42
C LEU A 522 25.80 -2.37 -6.80
N PHE A 523 26.62 -2.74 -5.80
CA PHE A 523 27.83 -3.53 -6.02
C PHE A 523 27.50 -4.87 -6.68
N ALA A 524 26.48 -5.58 -6.20
CA ALA A 524 26.04 -6.84 -6.76
C ALA A 524 25.46 -6.71 -8.17
N ALA A 525 24.80 -5.59 -8.48
CA ALA A 525 24.24 -5.31 -9.79
C ALA A 525 25.30 -5.01 -10.87
N ASP A 526 26.54 -4.71 -10.48
CA ASP A 526 27.65 -4.47 -11.40
C ASP A 526 27.99 -5.72 -12.25
N PRO A 527 28.11 -5.61 -13.58
CA PRO A 527 28.40 -6.75 -14.46
C PRO A 527 29.75 -7.44 -14.18
N ALA A 528 30.68 -6.76 -13.51
CA ALA A 528 31.95 -7.34 -13.12
C ALA A 528 31.82 -8.40 -12.00
N ARG A 529 30.65 -8.53 -11.37
CA ARG A 529 30.43 -9.52 -10.32
C ARG A 529 29.92 -10.84 -10.89
N CYS A 530 30.37 -11.92 -10.29
CA CYS A 530 29.93 -13.26 -10.64
C CYS A 530 28.42 -13.43 -10.37
N GLN A 531 27.66 -14.04 -11.28
CA GLN A 531 26.20 -14.19 -11.11
C GLN A 531 25.82 -14.91 -9.80
N GLY A 532 26.55 -15.97 -9.43
CA GLY A 532 26.31 -16.67 -8.17
C GLY A 532 26.50 -15.77 -6.94
N CYS A 533 27.54 -14.92 -6.96
CA CYS A 533 27.86 -13.96 -5.92
C CYS A 533 26.80 -12.86 -5.84
N ALA A 534 26.40 -12.30 -6.99
CA ALA A 534 25.39 -11.26 -7.09
C ALA A 534 24.04 -11.74 -6.52
N SER A 535 23.62 -12.96 -6.85
CA SER A 535 22.40 -13.56 -6.31
C SER A 535 22.46 -13.75 -4.79
N GLN A 536 23.60 -14.19 -4.22
CA GLN A 536 23.75 -14.33 -2.77
C GLN A 536 23.70 -12.98 -2.05
N ILE A 537 24.28 -11.93 -2.64
CA ILE A 537 24.24 -10.57 -2.07
C ILE A 537 22.81 -10.01 -2.13
N GLY A 538 22.10 -10.19 -3.24
CA GLY A 538 20.70 -9.77 -3.35
C GLY A 538 19.80 -10.44 -2.31
N TRP A 539 19.93 -11.76 -2.15
CA TRP A 539 19.24 -12.51 -1.11
C TRP A 539 19.59 -12.04 0.31
N TRP A 540 20.87 -11.79 0.58
CA TRP A 540 21.33 -11.26 1.87
C TRP A 540 20.71 -9.88 2.13
N ALA A 541 20.66 -9.01 1.12
CA ALA A 541 20.12 -7.66 1.22
C ALA A 541 18.64 -7.68 1.65
N ASP A 542 17.82 -8.54 1.04
CA ASP A 542 16.43 -8.72 1.48
C ASP A 542 16.36 -9.25 2.91
N LYS A 543 17.14 -10.29 3.24
CA LYS A 543 17.14 -10.90 4.58
C LYS A 543 17.55 -9.95 5.72
N VAL A 544 18.35 -8.92 5.45
CA VAL A 544 18.72 -7.92 6.47
C VAL A 544 17.87 -6.65 6.38
N SER A 545 16.94 -6.56 5.42
CA SER A 545 16.11 -5.37 5.20
C SER A 545 15.16 -5.06 6.36
N TYR A 546 14.71 -6.08 7.09
CA TYR A 546 13.88 -5.90 8.29
C TYR A 546 14.52 -4.95 9.33
N THR A 547 15.85 -4.84 9.35
CA THR A 547 16.59 -3.97 10.27
C THR A 547 16.35 -2.48 10.01
N VAL A 548 16.03 -2.10 8.77
CA VAL A 548 15.67 -0.72 8.40
C VAL A 548 14.31 -0.37 9.01
N LEU A 549 13.31 -1.23 8.80
CA LEU A 549 11.96 -1.04 9.33
C LEU A 549 11.95 -1.06 10.86
N THR A 550 12.72 -1.96 11.46
CA THR A 550 12.89 -2.01 12.92
C THR A 550 13.46 -0.71 13.48
N ALA A 551 14.41 -0.08 12.78
CA ALA A 551 14.98 1.20 13.20
C ALA A 551 13.96 2.35 13.08
N LEU A 552 13.13 2.36 12.03
CA LEU A 552 12.01 3.31 11.90
C LEU A 552 10.95 3.12 12.98
N MET A 553 10.65 1.87 13.33
CA MET A 553 9.74 1.55 14.42
C MET A 553 10.26 2.05 15.77
N ALA A 554 11.56 1.87 16.03
CA ALA A 554 12.19 2.29 17.27
C ALA A 554 12.22 3.83 17.45
N SER A 555 12.35 4.60 16.37
CA SER A 555 12.44 6.07 16.44
C SER A 555 11.08 6.77 16.52
N GLU A 556 10.01 6.16 16.00
CA GLU A 556 8.68 6.76 15.83
C GLU A 556 8.20 7.53 17.07
N ARG A 557 8.18 6.89 18.24
CA ARG A 557 7.63 7.46 19.48
C ARG A 557 8.39 8.69 19.98
N SER A 558 9.66 8.84 19.60
CA SER A 558 10.54 9.91 20.07
C SER A 558 10.51 11.15 19.19
N LEU A 559 9.83 11.08 18.04
CA LEU A 559 9.84 12.11 17.01
C LEU A 559 8.45 12.69 16.79
N SER A 560 8.42 13.94 16.35
CA SER A 560 7.19 14.55 15.82
C SER A 560 6.73 13.84 14.53
N ALA A 561 5.51 14.14 14.09
CA ALA A 561 4.98 13.63 12.83
C ALA A 561 5.89 14.01 11.64
N ALA A 562 6.24 15.29 11.53
CA ALA A 562 7.10 15.80 10.47
C ALA A 562 8.48 15.11 10.46
N GLU A 563 9.14 15.01 11.61
CA GLU A 563 10.48 14.42 11.70
C GLU A 563 10.49 12.93 11.33
N TRP A 564 9.51 12.17 11.83
CA TRP A 564 9.43 10.75 11.54
C TRP A 564 9.04 10.47 10.09
N LEU A 565 8.08 11.21 9.54
CA LEU A 565 7.71 11.09 8.13
C LEU A 565 8.86 11.49 7.20
N LEU A 566 9.70 12.46 7.60
CA LEU A 566 10.94 12.78 6.90
C LEU A 566 11.99 11.67 7.02
N GLN A 567 12.07 10.93 8.13
CA GLN A 567 12.90 9.71 8.20
C GLN A 567 12.42 8.66 7.21
N CYS A 568 11.11 8.40 7.14
CA CYS A 568 10.53 7.46 6.18
C CYS A 568 10.81 7.88 4.73
N TYR A 569 10.64 9.17 4.43
CA TYR A 569 10.99 9.75 3.13
C TYR A 569 12.47 9.54 2.79
N VAL A 570 13.38 9.87 3.70
CA VAL A 570 14.82 9.70 3.52
C VAL A 570 15.18 8.23 3.21
N VAL A 571 14.59 7.28 3.94
CA VAL A 571 14.79 5.85 3.67
C VAL A 571 14.30 5.48 2.27
N TRP A 572 13.12 5.97 1.85
CA TRP A 572 12.64 5.77 0.49
C TRP A 572 13.59 6.38 -0.56
N THR A 573 14.18 7.55 -0.32
CA THR A 573 15.09 8.17 -1.31
C THR A 573 16.33 7.33 -1.64
N THR A 574 16.71 6.37 -0.78
CA THR A 574 17.80 5.42 -1.09
C THR A 574 17.54 4.61 -2.35
N THR A 575 16.29 4.48 -2.78
CA THR A 575 15.91 3.69 -3.95
C THR A 575 15.80 4.49 -5.23
N THR A 576 16.09 5.80 -5.14
CA THR A 576 15.96 6.75 -6.24
C THR A 576 17.31 7.13 -6.88
N TRP A 577 18.43 6.83 -6.21
CA TRP A 577 19.75 7.21 -6.73
C TRP A 577 20.84 6.21 -6.28
N PRO A 578 21.85 5.92 -7.14
CA PRO A 578 22.07 6.40 -8.52
C PRO A 578 21.23 5.70 -9.58
N MET A 579 20.44 4.71 -9.17
CA MET A 579 19.54 3.97 -10.04
C MET A 579 18.20 3.77 -9.32
N SER A 580 17.12 4.18 -9.98
CA SER A 580 15.74 4.02 -9.53
C SER A 580 15.34 2.55 -9.51
N LEU A 581 15.16 1.98 -8.31
CA LEU A 581 14.60 0.63 -8.15
C LEU A 581 13.18 0.56 -8.72
N ALA A 582 12.36 1.59 -8.47
CA ALA A 582 10.98 1.63 -8.97
C ALA A 582 10.94 1.49 -10.49
N THR A 583 11.78 2.25 -11.22
CA THR A 583 11.85 2.20 -12.68
C THR A 583 12.36 0.85 -13.17
N VAL A 584 13.38 0.26 -12.53
CA VAL A 584 13.92 -1.06 -12.90
C VAL A 584 12.88 -2.15 -12.67
N LEU A 585 12.28 -2.22 -11.47
CA LEU A 585 11.34 -3.28 -11.11
C LEU A 585 10.04 -3.18 -11.91
N SER A 586 9.36 -2.03 -11.88
CA SER A 586 8.11 -1.85 -12.62
C SER A 586 8.33 -1.99 -14.13
N GLY A 587 9.41 -1.42 -14.68
CA GLY A 587 9.73 -1.51 -16.10
C GLY A 587 10.01 -2.95 -16.55
N PHE A 588 10.75 -3.72 -15.73
CA PHE A 588 11.00 -5.13 -16.00
C PHE A 588 9.71 -5.95 -15.88
N ASP A 589 8.98 -5.81 -14.78
CA ASP A 589 7.76 -6.60 -14.51
C ASP A 589 6.67 -6.36 -15.57
N LEU A 590 6.52 -5.12 -16.04
CA LEU A 590 5.55 -4.76 -17.08
C LEU A 590 5.86 -5.39 -18.44
N LEU A 591 7.12 -5.73 -18.70
CA LEU A 591 7.58 -6.23 -20.01
C LEU A 591 8.01 -7.69 -19.99
N CYS A 592 8.43 -8.25 -18.86
CA CYS A 592 8.91 -9.63 -18.79
C CYS A 592 7.82 -10.66 -19.16
N ASP A 593 8.15 -11.69 -19.93
CA ASP A 593 7.34 -12.90 -20.11
C ASP A 593 7.85 -13.97 -19.12
N ALA A 594 7.02 -14.35 -18.15
CA ALA A 594 7.39 -15.37 -17.17
C ALA A 594 7.05 -16.78 -17.69
N SER A 595 8.03 -17.70 -17.70
CA SER A 595 7.84 -19.14 -17.99
C SER A 595 8.14 -19.96 -16.73
N GLN A 596 7.39 -21.03 -16.48
CA GLN A 596 7.70 -21.96 -15.40
C GLN A 596 8.65 -23.06 -15.89
N GLU A 597 9.84 -23.16 -15.30
CA GLU A 597 10.92 -24.07 -15.69
C GLU A 597 11.59 -24.68 -14.46
N ASP A 598 11.97 -25.96 -14.49
CA ASP A 598 12.64 -26.60 -13.35
C ASP A 598 14.07 -26.05 -13.16
N GLY A 599 14.43 -25.65 -11.94
CA GLY A 599 15.76 -25.11 -11.62
C GLY A 599 16.02 -23.70 -12.16
N ALA A 600 14.98 -23.02 -12.62
CA ALA A 600 15.06 -21.69 -13.18
C ALA A 600 15.51 -20.65 -12.15
N MET A 601 16.52 -19.87 -12.52
CA MET A 601 17.14 -18.81 -11.70
C MET A 601 17.64 -19.27 -10.31
N GLY A 602 17.94 -20.56 -10.14
CA GLY A 602 18.53 -21.13 -8.93
C GLY A 602 17.51 -21.83 -8.01
N HIS A 603 17.98 -22.40 -6.90
CA HIS A 603 17.15 -23.20 -5.97
C HIS A 603 16.10 -22.38 -5.18
N ARG A 604 16.01 -21.05 -5.36
CA ARG A 604 15.32 -20.12 -4.44
C ARG A 604 14.17 -19.32 -5.07
N ASP A 605 13.83 -19.60 -6.32
CA ASP A 605 13.00 -18.70 -7.13
C ASP A 605 11.59 -19.28 -7.33
N VAL A 606 10.82 -19.22 -6.24
CA VAL A 606 9.40 -19.64 -6.17
C VAL A 606 8.52 -18.39 -6.32
N LEU A 607 7.39 -18.53 -6.99
CA LEU A 607 6.34 -17.50 -7.06
C LEU A 607 5.31 -17.76 -5.95
N ASP A 608 4.66 -16.72 -5.45
CA ASP A 608 3.41 -16.88 -4.69
C ASP A 608 2.41 -17.55 -5.64
N CYS A 609 2.03 -18.80 -5.32
CA CYS A 609 1.03 -19.59 -6.04
C CYS A 609 -0.33 -19.47 -5.35
#